data_AF-A0A643C9C4-F1
#
_entry.id   AF-A0A643C9C4-F1
#
_cell.length_a   1.000
_cell.length_b   1.000
_cell.length_c   1.000
_cell.angle_alpha   90.00
_cell.angle_beta   90.00
_cell.angle_gamma   90.00
#
_symmetry.space_group_name_H-M   'P 1'
#
loop_
_entity.id
_entity.type
_entity.pdbx_description
1 polymer ?
#
loop_
_entity_poly.entity_id
_entity_poly.type
_entity_poly.pdbx_seq_one_letter_code
_entity_poly.pdbx_strand_id
1 'polypeptide(L)'
;MVSQSLERDSFPREVKIMSFWRYCFFAFTVVSVVIFVILYNSQLSQPKSYGKLNSSNERDFRIRACNYALEDKSSFVWEKTLTSPVGSVPCKDYLIQNHYITSPLSKEEAVFPLAYVMVVHKDFDTFERLFRAVYMPHNVYCVHVDEKATTQFKKSVWQLLSCFQNAFLASKVEPVVYAGISRLQADLNCLEDLLASEVPWKYAINTCGQDFPLKTNREIIQYLKGFKGKNITPGVLPPNHAIKRTKYVHREHLGRGGSFVKNTNILKTSPPHQLTIYFGTAYVALTREFVKFVFQDQRAIDLLHWSKDTYSPDEHFWVTLNRIPGRYKFPFPFFLIHTQLSLLTFSCSLKLFGKKINKCLESY
;
A
#
# COMPACT_ATOMS: atom_id res chain seq x y z
N MET A 1 36.52 65.54 58.11
CA MET A 1 36.49 65.89 56.68
C MET A 1 35.69 64.80 55.97
N VAL A 2 34.38 64.86 55.66
CA VAL A 2 33.46 65.96 55.26
C VAL A 2 34.12 66.83 54.18
N SER A 3 33.62 67.04 52.97
CA SER A 3 32.53 66.50 52.15
C SER A 3 32.66 67.25 50.81
N GLN A 4 32.48 66.61 49.67
CA GLN A 4 32.12 67.32 48.44
C GLN A 4 30.99 66.57 47.72
N SER A 5 29.78 66.98 48.06
CA SER A 5 28.63 67.07 47.16
C SER A 5 28.80 68.37 46.35
N LEU A 6 28.40 68.57 45.10
CA LEU A 6 27.22 68.20 44.32
C LEU A 6 27.52 68.73 42.91
N GLU A 7 27.09 68.04 41.84
CA GLU A 7 26.38 68.75 40.79
C GLU A 7 25.41 67.79 40.09
N ARG A 8 24.18 68.28 39.98
CA ARG A 8 22.98 67.60 39.54
C ARG A 8 22.68 68.19 38.18
N ASP A 9 22.77 67.38 37.12
CA ASP A 9 22.31 67.79 35.79
C ASP A 9 21.26 66.83 35.25
N SER A 10 20.32 67.42 34.54
CA SER A 10 18.96 66.95 34.31
C SER A 10 18.74 66.16 33.00
N PHE A 11 17.92 65.10 33.09
CA PHE A 11 17.11 64.46 32.02
C PHE A 11 17.84 63.59 30.94
N PRO A 12 17.19 62.60 30.27
CA PRO A 12 15.76 62.60 29.95
C PRO A 12 14.89 61.35 30.21
N ARG A 13 13.60 61.65 30.40
CA ARG A 13 12.43 60.73 30.43
C ARG A 13 12.28 59.84 29.19
N GLU A 14 13.05 60.03 28.12
CA GLU A 14 12.89 59.30 26.86
C GLU A 14 13.28 57.82 26.94
N VAL A 15 14.29 57.47 27.74
CA VAL A 15 14.77 56.08 27.85
C VAL A 15 13.73 55.17 28.54
N LYS A 16 12.94 55.73 29.46
CA LYS A 16 11.84 55.00 30.12
C LYS A 16 10.65 54.77 29.19
N ILE A 17 10.37 55.70 28.27
CA ILE A 17 9.28 55.59 27.29
C ILE A 17 9.61 54.51 26.25
N MET A 18 10.85 54.48 25.73
CA MET A 18 11.29 53.43 24.80
C MET A 18 11.26 52.03 25.44
N SER A 19 11.64 51.91 26.70
CA SER A 19 11.54 50.65 27.45
C SER A 19 10.09 50.21 27.63
N PHE A 20 9.20 51.12 28.03
CA PHE A 20 7.78 50.84 28.25
C PHE A 20 7.09 50.33 26.97
N TRP A 21 7.33 50.99 25.84
CA TRP A 21 6.77 50.57 24.55
C TRP A 21 7.30 49.21 24.10
N ARG A 22 8.58 48.89 24.38
CA ARG A 22 9.15 47.56 24.09
C ARG A 22 8.51 46.46 24.92
N TYR A 23 8.25 46.69 26.21
CA TYR A 23 7.53 45.75 27.07
C TYR A 23 6.06 45.59 26.65
N CYS A 24 5.38 46.67 26.26
CA CYS A 24 4.02 46.60 25.74
C CYS A 24 3.95 45.80 24.43
N PHE A 25 4.91 45.97 23.52
CA PHE A 25 4.96 45.21 22.27
C PHE A 25 5.23 43.72 22.52
N PHE A 26 6.12 43.40 23.46
CA PHE A 26 6.40 42.01 23.86
C PHE A 26 5.20 41.38 24.56
N ALA A 27 4.52 42.11 25.45
CA ALA A 27 3.31 41.63 26.11
C ALA A 27 2.17 41.40 25.10
N PHE A 28 1.98 42.31 24.13
CA PHE A 28 0.94 42.19 23.11
C PHE A 28 1.19 41.01 22.16
N THR A 29 2.45 40.77 21.78
CA THR A 29 2.82 39.61 20.95
C THR A 29 2.63 38.29 21.70
N VAL A 30 3.03 38.23 22.98
CA VAL A 30 2.79 37.03 23.81
C VAL A 30 1.30 36.77 24.01
N VAL A 31 0.50 37.81 24.31
CA VAL A 31 -0.96 37.67 24.47
C VAL A 31 -1.62 37.25 23.16
N SER A 32 -1.19 37.81 22.02
CA SER A 32 -1.70 37.43 20.71
C SER A 32 -1.40 35.96 20.39
N VAL A 33 -0.18 35.48 20.67
CA VAL A 33 0.19 34.06 20.49
C VAL A 33 -0.62 33.15 21.41
N VAL A 34 -0.81 33.53 22.68
CA VAL A 34 -1.61 32.74 23.64
C VAL A 34 -3.08 32.69 23.19
N ILE A 35 -3.66 33.81 22.74
CA ILE A 35 -5.02 33.84 22.19
C ILE A 35 -5.10 32.97 20.94
N PHE A 36 -4.12 33.02 20.04
CA PHE A 36 -4.08 32.17 18.85
C PHE A 36 -4.00 30.68 19.21
N VAL A 37 -3.20 30.32 20.21
CA VAL A 37 -3.09 28.95 20.71
C VAL A 37 -4.39 28.50 21.37
N ILE A 38 -5.06 29.38 22.14
CA ILE A 38 -6.37 29.07 22.74
C ILE A 38 -7.44 28.92 21.67
N LEU A 39 -7.50 29.82 20.68
CA LEU A 39 -8.47 29.77 19.59
C LEU A 39 -8.25 28.56 18.68
N TYR A 40 -6.99 28.22 18.40
CA TYR A 40 -6.62 27.03 17.63
C TYR A 40 -6.97 25.75 18.39
N ASN A 41 -6.69 25.69 19.70
CA ASN A 41 -7.10 24.56 20.54
C ASN A 41 -8.62 24.51 20.79
N SER A 42 -9.32 25.64 20.77
CA SER A 42 -10.78 25.68 20.88
C SER A 42 -11.47 25.24 19.59
N GLN A 43 -10.89 25.52 18.42
CA GLN A 43 -11.33 24.97 17.13
C GLN A 43 -11.06 23.45 17.03
N LEU A 44 -10.02 22.96 17.70
CA LEU A 44 -9.74 21.53 17.89
C LEU A 44 -10.55 20.87 19.01
N SER A 45 -11.37 21.64 19.75
CA SER A 45 -12.27 21.07 20.74
C SER A 45 -13.44 20.40 20.02
N GLN A 46 -13.40 19.07 19.97
CA GLN A 46 -14.47 18.24 19.41
C GLN A 46 -15.84 18.62 20.01
N PRO A 47 -16.93 18.51 19.22
CA PRO A 47 -18.27 18.80 19.70
C PRO A 47 -18.58 17.97 20.96
N LYS A 48 -18.88 18.67 22.06
CA LYS A 48 -19.20 18.09 23.39
C LYS A 48 -20.60 17.47 23.43
N SER A 49 -20.85 16.46 22.61
CA SER A 49 -21.97 15.54 22.81
C SER A 49 -21.47 14.12 22.66
N TYR A 50 -20.80 13.64 23.71
CA TYR A 50 -20.43 12.23 23.82
C TYR A 50 -21.57 11.48 24.50
N GLY A 51 -22.50 10.98 23.68
CA GLY A 51 -23.41 9.93 24.14
C GLY A 51 -22.63 8.63 24.26
N LYS A 52 -22.31 8.19 25.48
CA LYS A 52 -21.83 6.83 25.73
C LYS A 52 -23.02 5.88 25.58
N LEU A 53 -23.27 5.42 24.35
CA LEU A 53 -24.30 4.43 24.07
C LEU A 53 -23.81 3.05 24.49
N ASN A 54 -24.31 2.57 25.63
CA ASN A 54 -24.29 1.13 25.94
C ASN A 54 -25.21 0.44 24.92
N SER A 55 -24.67 -0.01 23.79
CA SER A 55 -25.44 -0.66 22.74
C SER A 55 -24.97 -2.10 22.56
N SER A 56 -25.64 -3.02 23.24
CA SER A 56 -25.48 -4.47 23.13
C SER A 56 -26.02 -5.05 21.80
N ASN A 57 -26.06 -4.28 20.71
CA ASN A 57 -26.48 -4.81 19.41
C ASN A 57 -25.83 -4.06 18.24
N GLU A 58 -24.89 -4.73 17.56
CA GLU A 58 -24.13 -4.21 16.42
C GLU A 58 -25.04 -3.81 15.24
N ARG A 59 -26.22 -4.43 15.11
CA ARG A 59 -27.23 -4.11 14.10
C ARG A 59 -27.85 -2.72 14.30
N ASP A 60 -28.12 -2.33 15.54
CA ASP A 60 -28.75 -1.05 15.88
C ASP A 60 -27.78 0.12 15.68
N PHE A 61 -26.48 -0.13 15.94
CA PHE A 61 -25.41 0.82 15.65
C PHE A 61 -25.27 1.10 14.14
N ARG A 62 -25.29 0.06 13.30
CA ARG A 62 -25.14 0.21 11.83
C ARG A 62 -26.32 0.93 11.17
N ILE A 63 -27.55 0.67 11.62
CA ILE A 63 -28.74 1.39 11.13
C ILE A 63 -28.63 2.87 11.49
N ARG A 64 -28.24 3.20 12.73
CA ARG A 64 -27.99 4.59 13.14
C ARG A 64 -26.88 5.23 12.32
N ALA A 65 -25.75 4.57 12.11
CA ALA A 65 -24.64 5.08 11.32
C ALA A 65 -25.05 5.35 9.85
N CYS A 66 -25.84 4.47 9.23
CA CYS A 66 -26.39 4.70 7.89
C CYS A 66 -27.34 5.91 7.86
N ASN A 67 -28.23 6.03 8.85
CA ASN A 67 -29.14 7.18 8.94
C ASN A 67 -28.38 8.50 9.14
N TYR A 68 -27.33 8.51 9.96
CA TYR A 68 -26.46 9.69 10.12
C TYR A 68 -25.71 10.06 8.84
N ALA A 69 -25.21 9.06 8.10
CA ALA A 69 -24.57 9.30 6.80
C ALA A 69 -25.54 9.83 5.74
N LEU A 70 -26.80 9.36 5.75
CA LEU A 70 -27.87 9.85 4.87
C LEU A 70 -28.30 11.29 5.21
N GLU A 71 -28.15 11.69 6.47
CA GLU A 71 -28.46 13.05 6.95
C GLU A 71 -27.28 14.03 6.84
N ASP A 72 -26.18 13.63 6.19
CA ASP A 72 -24.92 14.38 6.07
C ASP A 72 -24.35 14.86 7.44
N LYS A 73 -24.67 14.10 8.50
CA LYS A 73 -24.17 14.35 9.86
C LYS A 73 -22.93 13.51 10.10
N SER A 74 -21.80 14.17 10.39
CA SER A 74 -20.58 13.46 10.77
C SER A 74 -20.71 12.84 12.16
N SER A 75 -20.92 11.52 12.25
CA SER A 75 -20.71 10.78 13.49
C SER A 75 -19.29 10.22 13.51
N PHE A 76 -18.40 10.79 14.32
CA PHE A 76 -17.08 10.23 14.58
C PHE A 76 -17.13 9.47 15.90
N VAL A 77 -17.23 8.14 15.83
CA VAL A 77 -17.23 7.28 17.01
C VAL A 77 -15.85 6.64 17.13
N TRP A 78 -15.10 7.03 18.17
CA TRP A 78 -13.87 6.36 18.57
C TRP A 78 -14.23 5.11 19.37
N GLU A 79 -14.60 4.04 18.69
CA GLU A 79 -14.72 2.73 19.33
C GLU A 79 -13.38 2.01 19.24
N LYS A 80 -12.99 1.30 20.31
CA LYS A 80 -11.92 0.30 20.23
C LYS A 80 -12.30 -0.61 19.07
N THR A 81 -11.44 -0.73 18.07
CA THR A 81 -11.59 -1.75 17.02
C THR A 81 -11.96 -3.05 17.72
N LEU A 82 -13.18 -3.55 17.49
CA LEU A 82 -13.60 -4.85 18.00
C LEU A 82 -12.50 -5.82 17.55
N THR A 83 -11.78 -6.40 18.51
CA THR A 83 -10.73 -7.37 18.23
C THR A 83 -11.34 -8.46 17.38
N SER A 84 -10.73 -8.71 16.21
CA SER A 84 -11.25 -9.69 15.27
C SER A 84 -11.47 -11.04 15.98
N PRO A 85 -12.66 -11.66 15.83
CA PRO A 85 -12.95 -12.97 16.43
C PRO A 85 -12.26 -14.12 15.65
N VAL A 86 -11.32 -13.83 14.75
CA VAL A 86 -10.54 -14.85 14.03
C VAL A 86 -9.90 -15.81 15.03
N GLY A 87 -10.21 -17.11 14.86
CA GLY A 87 -9.67 -18.18 15.69
C GLY A 87 -10.31 -18.34 17.07
N SER A 88 -11.26 -17.48 17.48
CA SER A 88 -12.03 -17.63 18.73
C SER A 88 -13.42 -18.25 18.53
N VAL A 89 -13.93 -18.23 17.30
CA VAL A 89 -15.22 -18.83 16.91
C VAL A 89 -15.03 -19.81 15.74
N PRO A 90 -15.93 -20.79 15.54
CA PRO A 90 -15.90 -21.65 14.35
C PRO A 90 -15.94 -20.84 13.05
N CYS A 91 -15.24 -21.31 12.00
CA CYS A 91 -15.13 -20.58 10.74
C CYS A 91 -16.48 -20.21 10.11
N LYS A 92 -17.49 -21.08 10.24
CA LYS A 92 -18.86 -20.80 9.77
C LYS A 92 -19.43 -19.54 10.43
N ASP A 93 -19.27 -19.42 11.74
CA ASP A 93 -19.78 -18.28 12.52
C ASP A 93 -18.95 -17.04 12.21
N TYR A 94 -17.63 -17.18 12.08
CA TYR A 94 -16.74 -16.10 11.67
C TYR A 94 -17.16 -15.47 10.33
N LEU A 95 -17.42 -16.31 9.31
CA LEU A 95 -17.85 -15.88 7.98
C LEU A 95 -19.17 -15.09 8.03
N ILE A 96 -20.14 -15.57 8.82
CA ILE A 96 -21.46 -14.94 8.98
C ILE A 96 -21.33 -13.60 9.73
N GLN A 97 -20.65 -13.59 10.87
CA GLN A 97 -20.46 -12.40 11.71
C GLN A 97 -19.72 -11.29 10.96
N ASN A 98 -18.73 -11.66 10.13
CA ASN A 98 -17.95 -10.70 9.36
C ASN A 98 -18.53 -10.38 7.98
N HIS A 99 -19.70 -10.92 7.63
CA HIS A 99 -20.40 -10.68 6.37
C HIS A 99 -19.59 -11.00 5.11
N TYR A 100 -18.88 -12.14 5.13
CA TYR A 100 -18.23 -12.63 3.92
C TYR A 100 -19.26 -13.07 2.88
N ILE A 101 -18.98 -12.77 1.62
CA ILE A 101 -19.77 -13.26 0.48
C ILE A 101 -19.41 -14.72 0.26
N THR A 102 -20.33 -15.63 0.53
CA THR A 102 -20.08 -17.09 0.49
C THR A 102 -20.59 -17.77 -0.77
N SER A 103 -21.29 -17.06 -1.66
CA SER A 103 -21.71 -17.53 -2.98
C SER A 103 -21.44 -16.49 -4.07
N PRO A 104 -21.20 -16.89 -5.34
CA PRO A 104 -21.04 -15.93 -6.43
C PRO A 104 -22.28 -15.06 -6.60
N LEU A 105 -22.09 -13.73 -6.74
CA LEU A 105 -23.20 -12.78 -6.85
C LEU A 105 -23.80 -12.73 -8.26
N SER A 106 -23.08 -13.21 -9.28
CA SER A 106 -23.57 -13.28 -10.64
C SER A 106 -22.89 -14.41 -11.43
N LYS A 107 -23.58 -14.89 -12.49
CA LYS A 107 -23.01 -15.84 -13.46
C LYS A 107 -21.77 -15.25 -14.15
N GLU A 108 -21.78 -13.94 -14.39
CA GLU A 108 -20.67 -13.22 -15.02
C GLU A 108 -19.39 -13.36 -14.21
N GLU A 109 -19.49 -13.18 -12.89
CA GLU A 109 -18.36 -13.27 -11.98
C GLU A 109 -17.88 -14.73 -11.84
N ALA A 110 -18.81 -15.67 -11.67
CA ALA A 110 -18.50 -17.09 -11.49
C ALA A 110 -17.67 -17.69 -12.65
N VAL A 111 -17.89 -17.24 -13.90
CA VAL A 111 -17.16 -17.73 -15.09
C VAL A 111 -15.88 -16.95 -15.40
N PHE A 112 -15.55 -15.93 -14.60
CA PHE A 112 -14.32 -15.14 -14.74
C PHE A 112 -13.55 -15.07 -13.41
N PRO A 113 -12.98 -16.18 -12.93
CA PRO A 113 -12.27 -16.19 -11.66
C PRO A 113 -11.01 -15.33 -11.72
N LEU A 114 -10.76 -14.58 -10.65
CA LEU A 114 -9.54 -13.82 -10.43
C LEU A 114 -8.63 -14.56 -9.45
N ALA A 115 -7.33 -14.37 -9.62
CA ALA A 115 -6.32 -14.72 -8.65
C ALA A 115 -5.78 -13.45 -7.99
N TYR A 116 -5.52 -13.51 -6.68
CA TYR A 116 -4.86 -12.42 -5.95
C TYR A 116 -3.54 -12.89 -5.36
N VAL A 117 -2.53 -12.05 -5.50
CA VAL A 117 -1.23 -12.17 -4.83
C VAL A 117 -1.16 -11.07 -3.78
N MET A 118 -1.16 -11.43 -2.50
CA MET A 118 -1.19 -10.46 -1.40
C MET A 118 0.09 -10.54 -0.58
N VAL A 119 0.96 -9.53 -0.69
CA VAL A 119 2.22 -9.47 0.08
C VAL A 119 2.03 -8.59 1.31
N VAL A 120 2.17 -9.18 2.50
CA VAL A 120 1.82 -8.54 3.79
C VAL A 120 2.91 -8.77 4.85
N HIS A 121 3.08 -7.81 5.76
CA HIS A 121 4.10 -7.90 6.82
C HIS A 121 3.66 -7.36 8.20
N LYS A 122 2.53 -6.64 8.29
CA LYS A 122 2.00 -6.05 9.53
C LYS A 122 0.54 -5.63 9.38
N ASP A 123 -0.03 -5.03 10.44
CA ASP A 123 -1.35 -4.40 10.49
C ASP A 123 -2.51 -5.35 10.09
N PHE A 124 -2.71 -6.41 10.90
CA PHE A 124 -3.67 -7.48 10.61
C PHE A 124 -5.08 -6.98 10.31
N ASP A 125 -5.61 -6.05 11.10
CA ASP A 125 -6.96 -5.51 10.91
C ASP A 125 -7.13 -4.83 9.53
N THR A 126 -6.07 -4.21 9.02
CA THR A 126 -6.10 -3.58 7.68
C THR A 126 -6.09 -4.65 6.60
N PHE A 127 -5.24 -5.66 6.74
CA PHE A 127 -5.21 -6.80 5.85
C PHE A 127 -6.55 -7.57 5.84
N GLU A 128 -7.14 -7.84 7.00
CA GLU A 128 -8.43 -8.53 7.12
C GLU A 128 -9.54 -7.75 6.40
N ARG A 129 -9.56 -6.42 6.54
CA ARG A 129 -10.50 -5.55 5.83
C ARG A 129 -10.30 -5.61 4.31
N LEU A 130 -9.06 -5.54 3.83
CA LEU A 130 -8.74 -5.70 2.41
C LEU A 130 -9.20 -7.06 1.91
N PHE A 131 -8.80 -8.14 2.59
CA PHE A 131 -9.13 -9.51 2.23
C PHE A 131 -10.64 -9.68 2.09
N ARG A 132 -11.42 -9.23 3.10
CA ARG A 132 -12.88 -9.25 3.03
C ARG A 132 -13.43 -8.45 1.85
N ALA A 133 -12.89 -7.28 1.57
CA ALA A 133 -13.39 -6.41 0.50
C ALA A 133 -13.22 -6.99 -0.90
N VAL A 134 -12.17 -7.81 -1.12
CA VAL A 134 -11.92 -8.46 -2.41
C VAL A 134 -12.32 -9.94 -2.45
N TYR A 135 -12.72 -10.52 -1.32
CA TYR A 135 -13.05 -11.93 -1.22
C TYR A 135 -14.30 -12.30 -2.03
N MET A 136 -14.17 -13.33 -2.84
CA MET A 136 -15.24 -14.03 -3.54
C MET A 136 -14.95 -15.52 -3.57
N PRO A 137 -15.97 -16.39 -3.45
CA PRO A 137 -15.78 -17.84 -3.31
C PRO A 137 -15.29 -18.52 -4.60
N HIS A 138 -15.45 -17.89 -5.76
CA HIS A 138 -14.99 -18.42 -7.06
C HIS A 138 -13.56 -18.00 -7.40
N ASN A 139 -13.01 -16.98 -6.73
CA ASN A 139 -11.64 -16.50 -6.93
C ASN A 139 -10.64 -17.37 -6.15
N VAL A 140 -9.35 -17.08 -6.29
CA VAL A 140 -8.27 -17.74 -5.51
C VAL A 140 -7.29 -16.70 -4.96
N TYR A 141 -6.77 -16.94 -3.76
CA TYR A 141 -5.95 -15.97 -3.02
C TYR A 141 -4.67 -16.63 -2.50
N CYS A 142 -3.51 -16.16 -2.95
CA CYS A 142 -2.24 -16.48 -2.32
C CYS A 142 -1.77 -15.30 -1.47
N VAL A 143 -1.42 -15.59 -0.22
CA VAL A 143 -0.93 -14.60 0.74
C VAL A 143 0.51 -14.91 1.10
N HIS A 144 1.42 -14.02 0.75
CA HIS A 144 2.81 -14.07 1.19
C HIS A 144 2.95 -13.22 2.46
N VAL A 145 3.36 -13.86 3.55
CA VAL A 145 3.63 -13.17 4.82
C VAL A 145 5.14 -13.06 4.98
N ASP A 146 5.67 -11.84 5.07
CA ASP A 146 7.11 -11.57 5.21
C ASP A 146 7.73 -12.43 6.33
N GLU A 147 8.89 -13.03 6.05
CA GLU A 147 9.63 -13.82 7.03
C GLU A 147 9.96 -13.02 8.31
N LYS A 148 10.17 -11.70 8.17
CA LYS A 148 10.49 -10.79 9.28
C LYS A 148 9.26 -10.42 10.11
N ALA A 149 8.05 -10.75 9.68
CA ALA A 149 6.83 -10.41 10.41
C ALA A 149 6.77 -11.13 11.77
N THR A 150 6.09 -10.51 12.74
CA THR A 150 5.97 -11.07 14.09
C THR A 150 5.23 -12.41 14.07
N THR A 151 5.58 -13.31 14.98
CA THR A 151 4.89 -14.61 15.13
C THR A 151 3.38 -14.44 15.33
N GLN A 152 2.97 -13.41 16.08
CA GLN A 152 1.56 -13.10 16.29
C GLN A 152 0.85 -12.72 14.98
N PHE A 153 1.49 -11.89 14.15
CA PHE A 153 0.93 -11.52 12.84
C PHE A 153 0.79 -12.75 11.94
N LYS A 154 1.86 -13.55 11.80
CA LYS A 154 1.85 -14.79 11.02
C LYS A 154 0.73 -15.74 11.47
N LYS A 155 0.58 -15.94 12.78
CA LYS A 155 -0.48 -16.77 13.36
C LYS A 155 -1.87 -16.23 13.03
N SER A 156 -2.08 -14.93 13.15
CA SER A 156 -3.39 -14.30 12.89
C SER A 156 -3.78 -14.46 11.42
N VAL A 157 -2.83 -14.24 10.48
CA VAL A 157 -3.06 -14.49 9.04
C VAL A 157 -3.38 -15.95 8.78
N TRP A 158 -2.62 -16.89 9.34
CA TRP A 158 -2.90 -18.32 9.19
C TRP A 158 -4.29 -18.71 9.71
N GLN A 159 -4.69 -18.20 10.87
CA GLN A 159 -6.01 -18.44 11.45
C GLN A 159 -7.13 -17.85 10.59
N LEU A 160 -6.92 -16.70 9.95
CA LEU A 160 -7.89 -16.14 9.01
C LEU A 160 -8.07 -17.04 7.80
N LEU A 161 -6.96 -17.39 7.13
CA LEU A 161 -6.99 -18.12 5.86
C LEU A 161 -7.47 -19.56 6.03
N SER A 162 -7.29 -20.19 7.20
CA SER A 162 -7.80 -21.54 7.46
C SER A 162 -9.32 -21.66 7.38
N CYS A 163 -10.04 -20.53 7.42
CA CYS A 163 -11.49 -20.49 7.21
C CYS A 163 -11.93 -20.49 5.74
N PHE A 164 -11.00 -20.44 4.79
CA PHE A 164 -11.29 -20.29 3.37
C PHE A 164 -10.58 -21.39 2.56
N GLN A 165 -11.33 -22.15 1.75
CA GLN A 165 -10.74 -23.24 0.94
C GLN A 165 -9.95 -22.72 -0.26
N ASN A 166 -10.28 -21.53 -0.74
CA ASN A 166 -9.70 -20.90 -1.92
C ASN A 166 -8.65 -19.83 -1.57
N ALA A 167 -8.17 -19.80 -0.33
CA ALA A 167 -7.11 -18.90 0.12
C ALA A 167 -6.04 -19.68 0.88
N PHE A 168 -4.77 -19.37 0.62
CA PHE A 168 -3.65 -20.10 1.21
C PHE A 168 -2.42 -19.21 1.40
N LEU A 169 -1.52 -19.65 2.29
CA LEU A 169 -0.20 -19.04 2.45
C LEU A 169 0.73 -19.51 1.34
N ALA A 170 1.58 -18.61 0.85
CA ALA A 170 2.63 -18.95 -0.09
C ALA A 170 3.51 -20.09 0.44
N SER A 171 3.84 -21.05 -0.42
CA SER A 171 4.66 -22.22 -0.09
C SER A 171 6.12 -21.85 0.23
N LYS A 172 6.60 -20.76 -0.36
CA LYS A 172 7.95 -20.19 -0.17
C LYS A 172 7.85 -18.77 0.38
N VAL A 173 8.54 -18.53 1.50
CA VAL A 173 8.53 -17.25 2.22
C VAL A 173 9.86 -16.53 2.00
N GLU A 174 9.80 -15.20 1.90
CA GLU A 174 10.96 -14.33 1.66
C GLU A 174 11.08 -13.29 2.78
N PRO A 175 12.30 -12.94 3.22
CA PRO A 175 12.55 -11.80 4.09
C PRO A 175 12.57 -10.51 3.26
N VAL A 176 11.40 -9.91 3.03
CA VAL A 176 11.25 -8.85 2.02
C VAL A 176 12.02 -7.58 2.38
N VAL A 177 12.96 -7.18 1.53
CA VAL A 177 13.78 -5.98 1.67
C VAL A 177 13.25 -4.89 0.73
N TYR A 178 13.12 -3.66 1.25
CA TYR A 178 12.73 -2.51 0.43
C TYR A 178 13.66 -2.36 -0.80
N ALA A 179 13.05 -2.18 -1.98
CA ALA A 179 13.74 -2.07 -3.27
C ALA A 179 14.62 -3.28 -3.63
N GLY A 180 14.44 -4.40 -2.93
CA GLY A 180 15.17 -5.64 -3.14
C GLY A 180 14.47 -6.61 -4.09
N ILE A 181 15.19 -7.62 -4.54
CA ILE A 181 14.65 -8.74 -5.33
C ILE A 181 13.63 -9.56 -4.56
N SER A 182 13.79 -9.69 -3.25
CA SER A 182 12.87 -10.40 -2.35
C SER A 182 11.43 -9.90 -2.47
N ARG A 183 11.20 -8.61 -2.78
CA ARG A 183 9.85 -8.08 -3.06
C ARG A 183 9.23 -8.71 -4.31
N LEU A 184 9.99 -8.78 -5.41
CA LEU A 184 9.54 -9.43 -6.65
C LEU A 184 9.43 -10.95 -6.46
N GLN A 185 10.35 -11.56 -5.71
CA GLN A 185 10.34 -12.99 -5.42
C GLN A 185 9.11 -13.41 -4.62
N ALA A 186 8.64 -12.58 -3.69
CA ALA A 186 7.39 -12.82 -2.96
C ALA A 186 6.17 -12.93 -3.91
N ASP A 187 6.08 -12.06 -4.93
CA ASP A 187 5.02 -12.16 -5.94
C ASP A 187 5.18 -13.44 -6.78
N LEU A 188 6.40 -13.75 -7.21
CA LEU A 188 6.69 -14.95 -8.02
C LEU A 188 6.35 -16.24 -7.27
N ASN A 189 6.69 -16.35 -5.98
CA ASN A 189 6.36 -17.52 -5.17
C ASN A 189 4.84 -17.75 -5.14
N CYS A 190 4.06 -16.69 -4.92
CA CYS A 190 2.61 -16.80 -4.97
C CYS A 190 2.06 -17.12 -6.36
N LEU A 191 2.62 -16.54 -7.42
CA LEU A 191 2.21 -16.83 -8.79
C LEU A 191 2.47 -18.29 -9.19
N GLU A 192 3.58 -18.87 -8.70
CA GLU A 192 3.90 -20.29 -8.88
C GLU A 192 2.83 -21.19 -8.22
N ASP A 193 2.49 -20.92 -6.96
CA ASP A 193 1.44 -21.66 -6.25
C ASP A 193 0.05 -21.47 -6.89
N LEU A 194 -0.27 -20.26 -7.34
CA LEU A 194 -1.52 -19.96 -8.04
C LEU A 194 -1.63 -20.72 -9.36
N LEU A 195 -0.53 -20.94 -10.09
CA LEU A 195 -0.55 -21.77 -11.30
C LEU A 195 -0.93 -23.22 -11.00
N ALA A 196 -0.54 -23.74 -9.84
CA ALA A 196 -0.86 -25.08 -9.37
C ALA A 196 -2.31 -25.22 -8.83
N SER A 197 -3.00 -24.11 -8.57
CA SER A 197 -4.41 -24.13 -8.17
C SER A 197 -5.32 -24.73 -9.24
N GLU A 198 -6.30 -25.51 -8.79
CA GLU A 198 -7.36 -26.08 -9.64
C GLU A 198 -8.30 -25.00 -10.19
N VAL A 199 -8.36 -23.83 -9.55
CA VAL A 199 -9.22 -22.71 -9.98
C VAL A 199 -8.75 -22.21 -11.36
N PRO A 200 -9.60 -22.19 -12.40
CA PRO A 200 -9.21 -21.76 -13.74
C PRO A 200 -9.25 -20.24 -13.89
N TRP A 201 -8.50 -19.54 -13.04
CA TRP A 201 -8.43 -18.09 -13.00
C TRP A 201 -7.90 -17.48 -14.31
N LYS A 202 -8.36 -16.26 -14.60
CA LYS A 202 -8.09 -15.54 -15.86
C LYS A 202 -6.99 -14.51 -15.71
N TYR A 203 -7.03 -13.76 -14.61
CA TYR A 203 -6.07 -12.72 -14.28
C TYR A 203 -5.61 -12.86 -12.84
N ALA A 204 -4.31 -12.68 -12.62
CA ALA A 204 -3.69 -12.46 -11.32
C ALA A 204 -3.51 -10.96 -11.08
N ILE A 205 -3.94 -10.47 -9.92
CA ILE A 205 -3.77 -9.07 -9.47
C ILE A 205 -2.92 -9.10 -8.21
N ASN A 206 -1.80 -8.38 -8.18
CA ASN A 206 -1.02 -8.27 -6.95
C ASN A 206 -1.43 -7.04 -6.13
N THR A 207 -1.39 -7.19 -4.81
CA THR A 207 -1.66 -6.14 -3.83
C THR A 207 -0.66 -6.21 -2.68
N CYS A 208 -0.52 -5.11 -1.94
CA CYS A 208 0.10 -5.11 -0.62
C CYS A 208 -0.96 -4.95 0.48
N GLY A 209 -0.57 -5.21 1.74
CA GLY A 209 -1.48 -5.14 2.90
C GLY A 209 -2.10 -3.78 3.20
N GLN A 210 -1.76 -2.72 2.46
CA GLN A 210 -2.29 -1.37 2.61
C GLN A 210 -3.09 -0.88 1.38
N ASP A 211 -3.25 -1.73 0.38
CA ASP A 211 -4.13 -1.42 -0.76
C ASP A 211 -5.60 -1.57 -0.36
N PHE A 212 -6.50 -0.92 -1.10
CA PHE A 212 -7.94 -1.14 -0.94
C PHE A 212 -8.67 -1.03 -2.30
N PRO A 213 -9.65 -1.91 -2.61
CA PRO A 213 -10.36 -1.86 -3.88
C PRO A 213 -11.22 -0.59 -4.00
N LEU A 214 -11.18 0.05 -5.18
CA LEU A 214 -12.03 1.19 -5.54
C LEU A 214 -13.22 0.79 -6.43
N LYS A 215 -13.33 -0.50 -6.71
CA LYS A 215 -14.29 -1.11 -7.63
C LYS A 215 -14.76 -2.43 -7.04
N THR A 216 -16.01 -2.78 -7.30
CA THR A 216 -16.57 -4.09 -6.99
C THR A 216 -15.91 -5.17 -7.83
N ASN A 217 -15.98 -6.44 -7.41
CA ASN A 217 -15.46 -7.57 -8.18
C ASN A 217 -16.02 -7.61 -9.61
N ARG A 218 -17.34 -7.39 -9.78
CA ARG A 218 -17.98 -7.29 -11.10
C ARG A 218 -17.38 -6.18 -11.97
N GLU A 219 -17.17 -4.98 -11.42
CA GLU A 219 -16.56 -3.87 -12.17
C GLU A 219 -15.10 -4.16 -12.54
N ILE A 220 -14.32 -4.78 -11.64
CA ILE A 220 -12.95 -5.22 -11.93
C ILE A 220 -12.96 -6.20 -13.11
N ILE A 221 -13.86 -7.19 -13.09
CA ILE A 221 -14.00 -8.19 -14.16
C ILE A 221 -14.38 -7.53 -15.48
N GLN A 222 -15.36 -6.63 -15.48
CA GLN A 222 -15.77 -5.90 -16.69
C GLN A 222 -14.63 -5.08 -17.27
N TYR A 223 -13.84 -4.43 -16.40
CA TYR A 223 -12.66 -3.69 -16.81
C TYR A 223 -11.60 -4.60 -17.43
N LEU A 224 -11.27 -5.72 -16.79
CA LEU A 224 -10.28 -6.70 -17.28
C LEU A 224 -10.69 -7.34 -18.60
N LYS A 225 -11.98 -7.64 -18.79
CA LYS A 225 -12.51 -8.12 -20.08
C LYS A 225 -12.24 -7.14 -21.22
N GLY A 226 -12.26 -5.83 -20.94
CA GLY A 226 -11.92 -4.78 -21.91
C GLY A 226 -10.50 -4.90 -22.49
N PHE A 227 -9.56 -5.52 -21.76
CA PHE A 227 -8.18 -5.72 -22.22
C PHE A 227 -8.02 -6.92 -23.16
N LYS A 228 -9.07 -7.73 -23.37
CA LYS A 228 -9.09 -8.82 -24.36
C LYS A 228 -7.89 -9.76 -24.24
N GLY A 229 -7.53 -10.15 -23.01
CA GLY A 229 -6.41 -11.05 -22.73
C GLY A 229 -5.03 -10.38 -22.78
N LYS A 230 -4.96 -9.04 -22.72
CA LYS A 230 -3.69 -8.31 -22.57
C LYS A 230 -3.40 -8.05 -21.08
N ASN A 231 -2.13 -8.03 -20.72
CA ASN A 231 -1.68 -7.70 -19.36
C ASN A 231 -1.72 -6.18 -19.12
N ILE A 232 -1.85 -5.79 -17.86
CA ILE A 232 -1.77 -4.40 -17.41
C ILE A 232 -0.45 -4.22 -16.65
N THR A 233 0.54 -3.68 -17.35
CA THR A 233 1.89 -3.38 -16.82
C THR A 233 2.29 -1.96 -17.27
N PRO A 234 1.75 -0.89 -16.65
CA PRO A 234 2.02 0.47 -17.09
C PRO A 234 3.52 0.78 -16.93
N GLY A 235 4.09 1.49 -17.91
CA GLY A 235 5.47 1.95 -17.81
C GLY A 235 6.01 2.61 -19.08
N VAL A 236 7.21 3.13 -18.96
CA VAL A 236 7.91 4.01 -19.90
C VAL A 236 9.35 3.55 -20.10
N LEU A 237 10.04 4.16 -21.08
CA LEU A 237 11.50 4.04 -21.18
C LEU A 237 12.16 4.58 -19.90
N PRO A 238 13.37 4.10 -19.55
CA PRO A 238 14.00 4.40 -18.28
C PRO A 238 14.20 5.91 -18.11
N PRO A 239 13.56 6.55 -17.10
CA PRO A 239 13.84 7.95 -16.81
C PRO A 239 15.25 8.11 -16.23
N ASN A 240 15.84 9.30 -16.34
CA ASN A 240 17.22 9.57 -15.93
C ASN A 240 17.56 9.08 -14.51
N HIS A 241 16.62 9.21 -13.56
CA HIS A 241 16.82 8.78 -12.18
C HIS A 241 16.82 7.25 -12.00
N ALA A 242 16.22 6.49 -12.92
CA ALA A 242 16.13 5.04 -12.86
C ALA A 242 17.31 4.33 -13.51
N ILE A 243 18.06 5.01 -14.40
CA ILE A 243 19.21 4.43 -15.13
C ILE A 243 20.21 3.77 -14.18
N LYS A 244 20.51 4.42 -13.04
CA LYS A 244 21.48 3.89 -12.06
C LYS A 244 21.04 2.56 -11.43
N ARG A 245 19.73 2.29 -11.36
CA ARG A 245 19.15 1.11 -10.71
C ARG A 245 19.49 -0.20 -11.41
N THR A 246 19.68 -0.14 -12.73
CA THR A 246 20.05 -1.28 -13.58
C THR A 246 21.45 -1.19 -14.17
N LYS A 247 22.10 -0.02 -14.06
CA LYS A 247 23.51 0.16 -14.46
C LYS A 247 24.51 -0.51 -13.50
N TYR A 248 24.19 -0.54 -12.21
CA TYR A 248 25.09 -1.06 -11.17
C TYR A 248 24.50 -2.25 -10.44
N VAL A 249 25.38 -3.10 -9.90
CA VAL A 249 25.05 -4.24 -9.06
C VAL A 249 24.60 -3.73 -7.69
N HIS A 250 23.44 -4.19 -7.26
CA HIS A 250 22.84 -3.91 -5.97
C HIS A 250 22.71 -5.21 -5.18
N ARG A 251 22.92 -5.15 -3.86
CA ARG A 251 22.83 -6.32 -2.97
C ARG A 251 21.92 -6.01 -1.80
N GLU A 252 21.03 -6.95 -1.50
CA GLU A 252 20.27 -6.93 -0.27
C GLU A 252 21.19 -7.20 0.92
N HIS A 253 20.97 -6.44 1.99
CA HIS A 253 21.58 -6.65 3.28
C HIS A 253 20.50 -6.86 4.32
N LEU A 254 20.63 -7.96 5.07
CA LEU A 254 19.80 -8.30 6.21
C LEU A 254 20.69 -8.30 7.45
N GLY A 255 20.31 -7.56 8.48
CA GLY A 255 21.09 -7.50 9.72
C GLY A 255 20.31 -6.91 10.88
N ARG A 256 20.91 -6.95 12.07
CA ARG A 256 20.28 -6.42 13.31
C ARG A 256 19.97 -4.93 13.23
N GLY A 257 20.69 -4.18 12.40
CA GLY A 257 20.49 -2.74 12.17
C GLY A 257 19.42 -2.40 11.12
N GLY A 258 18.67 -3.39 10.62
CA GLY A 258 17.65 -3.21 9.58
C GLY A 258 18.00 -3.91 8.26
N SER A 259 17.06 -3.85 7.33
CA SER A 259 17.19 -4.41 5.97
C SER A 259 17.25 -3.30 4.93
N PHE A 260 18.21 -3.36 4.01
CA PHE A 260 18.34 -2.35 2.95
C PHE A 260 19.06 -2.91 1.72
N VAL A 261 18.94 -2.22 0.59
CA VAL A 261 19.69 -2.51 -0.63
C VAL A 261 20.86 -1.56 -0.77
N LYS A 262 22.06 -2.11 -0.97
CA LYS A 262 23.30 -1.34 -1.16
C LYS A 262 23.75 -1.39 -2.61
N ASN A 263 24.04 -0.23 -3.18
CA ASN A 263 24.75 -0.12 -4.45
C ASN A 263 26.24 -0.45 -4.23
N THR A 264 26.77 -1.38 -5.02
CA THR A 264 28.17 -1.81 -4.93
C THR A 264 29.13 -1.00 -5.82
N ASN A 265 28.59 -0.10 -6.66
CA ASN A 265 29.29 0.62 -7.73
C ASN A 265 29.95 -0.28 -8.79
N ILE A 266 29.70 -1.59 -8.77
CA ILE A 266 30.14 -2.53 -9.81
C ILE A 266 29.17 -2.42 -10.99
N LEU A 267 29.69 -2.25 -12.21
CA LEU A 267 28.87 -2.19 -13.41
C LEU A 267 28.24 -3.55 -13.73
N LYS A 268 26.96 -3.54 -14.10
CA LYS A 268 26.27 -4.74 -14.57
C LYS A 268 26.58 -5.04 -16.03
N THR A 269 26.45 -6.30 -16.40
CA THR A 269 26.39 -6.73 -17.80
C THR A 269 25.14 -6.16 -18.47
N SER A 270 25.19 -6.07 -19.81
CA SER A 270 24.02 -5.68 -20.60
C SER A 270 22.86 -6.66 -20.37
N PRO A 271 21.60 -6.20 -20.49
CA PRO A 271 20.42 -7.07 -20.39
C PRO A 271 20.53 -8.29 -21.33
N PRO A 272 20.05 -9.46 -20.90
CA PRO A 272 20.08 -10.66 -21.73
C PRO A 272 19.20 -10.46 -22.98
N HIS A 273 19.47 -11.23 -24.04
CA HIS A 273 18.70 -11.23 -25.29
C HIS A 273 18.54 -9.85 -25.96
N GLN A 274 19.47 -8.91 -25.67
CA GLN A 274 19.43 -7.52 -26.16
C GLN A 274 18.11 -6.81 -25.80
N LEU A 275 17.53 -7.19 -24.67
CA LEU A 275 16.26 -6.61 -24.22
C LEU A 275 16.42 -5.13 -23.86
N THR A 276 15.47 -4.32 -24.31
CA THR A 276 15.31 -2.95 -23.82
C THR A 276 14.60 -3.00 -22.48
N ILE A 277 15.23 -2.46 -21.44
CA ILE A 277 14.63 -2.38 -20.10
C ILE A 277 13.66 -1.20 -20.04
N TYR A 278 12.46 -1.45 -19.53
CA TYR A 278 11.43 -0.44 -19.28
C TYR A 278 11.17 -0.32 -17.78
N PHE A 279 10.66 0.83 -17.33
CA PHE A 279 10.31 1.07 -15.93
C PHE A 279 8.83 1.39 -15.78
N GLY A 280 8.23 0.91 -14.71
CA GLY A 280 6.80 0.91 -14.44
C GLY A 280 6.53 0.77 -12.95
N THR A 281 5.43 0.08 -12.61
CA THR A 281 5.01 -0.15 -11.23
C THR A 281 5.20 -1.60 -10.83
N ALA A 282 5.42 -1.83 -9.53
CA ALA A 282 5.37 -3.17 -8.95
C ALA A 282 3.99 -3.83 -9.08
N TYR A 283 2.93 -3.01 -9.12
CA TYR A 283 1.55 -3.45 -9.18
C TYR A 283 1.10 -3.70 -10.63
N VAL A 284 0.49 -4.85 -10.88
CA VAL A 284 0.14 -5.37 -12.21
C VAL A 284 -1.13 -6.19 -12.20
N ALA A 285 -1.74 -6.35 -13.38
CA ALA A 285 -2.73 -7.40 -13.64
C ALA A 285 -2.25 -8.28 -14.79
N LEU A 286 -2.00 -9.56 -14.51
CA LEU A 286 -1.34 -10.49 -15.42
C LEU A 286 -2.29 -11.61 -15.83
N THR A 287 -2.33 -11.95 -17.11
CA THR A 287 -3.05 -13.13 -17.59
C THR A 287 -2.39 -14.41 -17.11
N ARG A 288 -3.18 -15.49 -16.95
CA ARG A 288 -2.64 -16.80 -16.57
C ARG A 288 -1.59 -17.31 -17.56
N GLU A 289 -1.79 -17.05 -18.84
CA GLU A 289 -0.86 -17.41 -19.92
C GLU A 289 0.46 -16.64 -19.79
N PHE A 290 0.40 -15.36 -19.45
CA PHE A 290 1.61 -14.58 -19.19
C PHE A 290 2.36 -15.08 -17.95
N VAL A 291 1.65 -15.46 -16.89
CA VAL A 291 2.28 -16.04 -15.70
C VAL A 291 2.97 -17.37 -16.05
N LYS A 292 2.36 -18.23 -16.89
CA LYS A 292 3.05 -19.43 -17.41
C LYS A 292 4.31 -19.08 -18.20
N PHE A 293 4.22 -18.08 -19.07
CA PHE A 293 5.38 -17.59 -19.83
C PHE A 293 6.53 -17.14 -18.93
N VAL A 294 6.25 -16.46 -17.80
CA VAL A 294 7.27 -16.02 -16.83
C VAL A 294 8.14 -17.18 -16.32
N PHE A 295 7.55 -18.36 -16.10
CA PHE A 295 8.25 -19.53 -15.56
C PHE A 295 8.80 -20.49 -16.62
N GLN A 296 8.41 -20.35 -17.89
CA GLN A 296 8.71 -21.32 -18.95
C GLN A 296 9.60 -20.78 -20.07
N ASP A 297 9.55 -19.46 -20.36
CA ASP A 297 10.33 -18.87 -21.44
C ASP A 297 11.73 -18.50 -20.96
N GLN A 298 12.76 -18.95 -21.68
CA GLN A 298 14.16 -18.71 -21.33
C GLN A 298 14.47 -17.21 -21.21
N ARG A 299 13.84 -16.35 -22.02
CA ARG A 299 14.06 -14.90 -21.96
C ARG A 299 13.54 -14.32 -20.64
N ALA A 300 12.43 -14.87 -20.13
CA ALA A 300 11.87 -14.45 -18.86
C ALA A 300 12.73 -14.91 -17.68
N ILE A 301 13.19 -16.17 -17.72
CA ILE A 301 14.09 -16.76 -16.73
C ILE A 301 15.41 -15.97 -16.69
N ASP A 302 16.04 -15.72 -17.84
CA ASP A 302 17.30 -15.00 -17.92
C ASP A 302 17.15 -13.55 -17.45
N LEU A 303 16.04 -12.87 -17.79
CA LEU A 303 15.78 -11.52 -17.30
C LEU A 303 15.60 -11.50 -15.78
N LEU A 304 14.91 -12.49 -15.20
CA LEU A 304 14.75 -12.62 -13.76
C LEU A 304 16.11 -12.77 -13.09
N HIS A 305 16.95 -13.68 -13.60
CA HIS A 305 18.31 -13.88 -13.11
C HIS A 305 19.15 -12.60 -13.18
N TRP A 306 19.11 -11.90 -14.31
CA TRP A 306 19.81 -10.62 -14.48
C TRP A 306 19.27 -9.52 -13.55
N SER A 307 17.99 -9.58 -13.17
CA SER A 307 17.35 -8.58 -12.32
C SER A 307 17.60 -8.80 -10.82
N LYS A 308 18.14 -9.95 -10.38
CA LYS A 308 18.30 -10.28 -8.96
C LYS A 308 19.16 -9.30 -8.17
N ASP A 309 20.12 -8.68 -8.83
CA ASP A 309 21.09 -7.75 -8.25
C ASP A 309 20.93 -6.34 -8.83
N THR A 310 19.69 -5.92 -9.05
CA THR A 310 19.29 -4.56 -9.42
C THR A 310 18.51 -3.89 -8.29
N TYR A 311 18.30 -2.58 -8.39
CA TYR A 311 17.48 -1.83 -7.44
C TYR A 311 16.02 -1.73 -7.91
N SER A 312 15.07 -2.14 -7.07
CA SER A 312 13.62 -2.21 -7.37
C SER A 312 13.29 -3.01 -8.64
N PRO A 313 13.67 -4.31 -8.72
CA PRO A 313 13.42 -5.11 -9.92
C PRO A 313 11.94 -5.31 -10.24
N ASP A 314 11.07 -5.23 -9.23
CA ASP A 314 9.61 -5.21 -9.35
C ASP A 314 9.10 -4.05 -10.24
N GLU A 315 9.84 -2.94 -10.33
CA GLU A 315 9.48 -1.79 -11.16
C GLU A 315 9.96 -1.90 -12.61
N HIS A 316 10.78 -2.89 -13.00
CA HIS A 316 11.16 -3.06 -14.41
C HIS A 316 10.86 -4.44 -14.99
N PHE A 317 10.82 -5.48 -14.16
CA PHE A 317 10.67 -6.86 -14.62
C PHE A 317 9.37 -7.07 -15.40
N TRP A 318 8.23 -6.73 -14.80
CA TRP A 318 6.91 -6.97 -15.40
C TRP A 318 6.70 -6.22 -16.73
N VAL A 319 6.99 -4.92 -16.73
CA VAL A 319 6.81 -4.07 -17.91
C VAL A 319 7.78 -4.44 -19.03
N THR A 320 9.00 -4.87 -18.70
CA THR A 320 9.97 -5.32 -19.69
C THR A 320 9.52 -6.62 -20.35
N LEU A 321 9.11 -7.62 -19.55
CA LEU A 321 8.61 -8.89 -20.08
C LEU A 321 7.38 -8.72 -20.97
N ASN A 322 6.44 -7.85 -20.59
CA ASN A 322 5.23 -7.59 -21.37
C ASN A 322 5.51 -6.90 -22.72
N ARG A 323 6.74 -6.41 -22.95
CA ARG A 323 7.17 -5.79 -24.23
C ARG A 323 8.05 -6.72 -25.07
N ILE A 324 8.34 -7.93 -24.60
CA ILE A 324 9.03 -8.93 -25.39
C ILE A 324 8.11 -9.39 -26.53
N PRO A 325 8.55 -9.31 -27.80
CA PRO A 325 7.77 -9.85 -28.91
C PRO A 325 7.53 -11.36 -28.71
N GLY A 326 6.26 -11.75 -28.62
CA GLY A 326 5.85 -13.15 -28.49
C GLY A 326 5.61 -13.83 -29.84
N ARG A 327 5.69 -15.17 -29.86
CA ARG A 327 5.03 -16.01 -30.89
C ARG A 327 3.49 -15.96 -30.76
N TYR A 328 2.98 -15.55 -29.60
CA TYR A 328 1.58 -15.18 -29.40
C TYR A 328 1.39 -13.78 -29.99
N LYS A 329 0.93 -13.71 -31.24
CA LYS A 329 0.52 -12.46 -31.88
C LYS A 329 -0.63 -11.87 -31.08
N PHE A 330 -0.35 -10.96 -30.15
CA PHE A 330 -1.36 -10.04 -29.64
C PHE A 330 -1.49 -8.94 -30.70
N PRO A 331 -2.61 -8.87 -31.44
CA PRO A 331 -2.70 -7.97 -32.57
C PRO A 331 -2.90 -6.52 -32.09
N PHE A 332 -2.31 -5.62 -32.87
CA PHE A 332 -2.46 -4.15 -32.90
C PHE A 332 -1.65 -3.28 -31.92
N PRO A 333 -1.19 -2.11 -32.41
CA PRO A 333 -0.13 -1.33 -31.80
C PRO A 333 -0.61 -0.51 -30.60
N PHE A 334 0.36 -0.30 -29.71
CA PHE A 334 0.56 0.83 -28.82
C PHE A 334 -0.40 2.01 -28.99
N PHE A 335 -1.27 2.26 -28.01
CA PHE A 335 -1.70 3.60 -27.62
C PHE A 335 -2.11 3.62 -26.13
N LEU A 336 -1.70 4.70 -25.47
CA LEU A 336 -1.89 5.13 -24.08
C LEU A 336 -2.68 4.20 -23.13
N ILE A 337 -1.95 3.52 -22.25
CA ILE A 337 -2.46 3.11 -20.93
C ILE A 337 -1.57 3.77 -19.88
N HIS A 338 -1.76 5.09 -19.71
CA HIS A 338 -1.34 5.78 -18.50
C HIS A 338 -2.51 5.71 -17.50
N THR A 339 -2.21 5.40 -16.24
CA THR A 339 -3.11 5.47 -15.06
C THR A 339 -4.27 4.46 -14.89
N GLN A 340 -4.16 3.21 -15.37
CA GLN A 340 -5.31 2.28 -15.31
C GLN A 340 -5.38 1.35 -14.09
N LEU A 341 -4.26 0.94 -13.49
CA LEU A 341 -4.32 0.10 -12.28
C LEU A 341 -4.71 0.89 -11.02
N SER A 342 -4.32 2.18 -10.96
CA SER A 342 -4.71 3.13 -9.91
C SER A 342 -6.23 3.41 -9.86
N LEU A 343 -7.00 2.95 -10.86
CA LEU A 343 -8.46 3.04 -10.86
C LEU A 343 -9.14 1.83 -10.21
N LEU A 344 -8.42 0.72 -10.05
CA LEU A 344 -8.92 -0.54 -9.47
C LEU A 344 -8.58 -0.64 -7.98
N THR A 345 -7.40 -0.16 -7.59
CA THR A 345 -6.93 -0.16 -6.21
C THR A 345 -6.40 1.21 -5.81
N PHE A 346 -6.75 1.67 -4.61
CA PHE A 346 -6.05 2.76 -3.97
C PHE A 346 -4.80 2.17 -3.31
N SER A 347 -3.64 2.47 -3.88
CA SER A 347 -2.35 2.15 -3.27
C SER A 347 -1.73 3.43 -2.72
N CYS A 348 -1.14 3.38 -1.52
CA CYS A 348 -0.39 4.54 -0.99
C CYS A 348 0.85 4.89 -1.85
N SER A 349 1.16 4.09 -2.88
CA SER A 349 2.22 4.33 -3.86
C SER A 349 1.85 5.33 -4.96
N LEU A 350 0.92 6.26 -4.74
CA LEU A 350 0.63 7.38 -5.67
C LEU A 350 1.79 8.40 -5.66
N LYS A 351 2.98 7.98 -6.08
CA LYS A 351 4.22 8.78 -6.14
C LYS A 351 4.75 8.85 -7.57
N LEU A 352 3.90 9.24 -8.52
CA LEU A 352 4.35 9.56 -9.88
C LEU A 352 4.10 11.02 -10.30
N PHE A 353 3.49 11.86 -9.46
CA PHE A 353 3.25 13.26 -9.81
C PHE A 353 3.52 14.21 -8.64
N GLY A 354 4.80 14.59 -8.46
CA GLY A 354 5.21 15.96 -8.15
C GLY A 354 4.78 16.65 -6.84
N LYS A 355 4.02 16.03 -5.93
CA LYS A 355 3.73 16.61 -4.60
C LYS A 355 4.31 15.77 -3.48
N LYS A 356 5.16 16.39 -2.66
CA LYS A 356 5.61 15.88 -1.36
C LYS A 356 4.38 15.66 -0.47
N ILE A 357 3.91 14.43 -0.40
CA ILE A 357 3.24 13.90 0.79
C ILE A 357 4.31 13.06 1.50
N ASN A 358 4.77 13.59 2.63
CA ASN A 358 5.70 12.91 3.52
C ASN A 358 5.03 11.65 4.10
N LYS A 359 5.81 10.56 4.21
CA LYS A 359 5.53 9.29 4.89
C LYS A 359 4.45 8.37 4.29
N CYS A 360 4.86 7.52 3.35
CA CYS A 360 4.20 6.22 3.09
C CYS A 360 5.16 5.12 2.57
N LEU A 361 6.44 5.44 2.34
CA LEU A 361 7.45 4.49 1.83
C LEU A 361 8.56 4.19 2.84
N GLU A 362 8.38 4.55 4.12
CA GLU A 362 9.27 4.17 5.23
C GLU A 362 8.85 2.82 5.87
N SER A 363 8.05 2.00 5.19
CA SER A 363 7.50 0.74 5.74
C SER A 363 8.00 -0.51 5.02
N TYR A 364 9.28 -0.54 4.66
CA TYR A 364 10.06 -1.76 4.42
C TYR A 364 11.50 -1.57 4.87
#